data_AF-A0A5R2N275-F1
#
_entry.id   AF-A0A5R2N275-F1
#
_cell.length_a   1.000
_cell.length_b   1.000
_cell.length_c   1.000
_cell.angle_alpha   90.00
_cell.angle_beta   90.00
_cell.angle_gamma   90.00
#
_symmetry.space_group_name_H-M   'P 1'
#
loop_
_entity.id
_entity.type
_entity.pdbx_description
1 polymer ?
#
loop_
_entity_poly.entity_id
_entity_poly.type
_entity_poly.pdbx_seq_one_letter_code
_entity_poly.pdbx_strand_id
1 'polypeptide(L)'
;VNVGLSVSRVGSSAQIKAMKQVAGSIKGELAQYREMAAFAQFGSDLDAATQRLLNRGSRLTELLKQPQFSPLKTEEQVAVIFAGVNGYLDKLPVNQVGKFEHGLLSH
;
A
#
# COMPACT_ATOMS: atom_id res chain seq x y z
N VAL A 1 4.85 6.71 -9.60
CA VAL A 1 4.24 7.76 -8.75
C VAL A 1 5.11 7.99 -7.52
N ASN A 2 5.33 9.24 -7.10
CA ASN A 2 6.08 9.55 -5.88
C ASN A 2 5.10 9.98 -4.77
N VAL A 3 4.67 9.03 -3.93
CA VAL A 3 3.57 9.20 -2.96
C VAL A 3 3.76 10.38 -1.99
N GLY A 4 5.01 10.76 -1.67
CA GLY A 4 5.31 11.88 -0.77
C GLY A 4 5.17 13.27 -1.41
N LEU A 5 5.45 13.39 -2.71
CA LEU A 5 5.40 14.66 -3.44
C LEU A 5 4.12 14.81 -4.29
N SER A 6 3.51 13.69 -4.68
CA SER A 6 2.31 13.68 -5.49
C SER A 6 1.09 14.14 -4.67
N VAL A 7 0.45 15.21 -5.15
CA VAL A 7 -0.75 15.80 -4.56
C VAL A 7 -1.81 16.04 -5.61
N SER A 8 -3.08 15.88 -5.24
CA SER A 8 -4.23 16.31 -6.02
C SER A 8 -4.92 17.46 -5.30
N ARG A 9 -5.13 18.60 -5.98
CA ARG A 9 -5.81 19.78 -5.41
C ARG A 9 -7.30 19.51 -5.15
N VAL A 10 -7.92 18.61 -5.91
CA VAL A 10 -9.31 18.19 -5.71
C VAL A 10 -9.42 17.10 -4.64
N GLY A 11 -8.40 16.23 -4.55
CA GLY A 11 -8.26 15.24 -3.48
C GLY A 11 -9.41 14.23 -3.43
N SER A 12 -9.84 13.91 -2.20
CA SER A 12 -10.86 12.88 -1.95
C SER A 12 -12.26 13.20 -2.46
N SER A 13 -12.53 14.46 -2.85
CA SER A 13 -13.84 14.89 -3.34
C SER A 13 -14.18 14.32 -4.72
N ALA A 14 -13.16 13.93 -5.50
CA ALA A 14 -13.33 13.26 -6.79
C ALA A 14 -13.39 11.73 -6.68
N GLN A 15 -13.28 11.16 -5.48
CA GLN A 15 -13.29 9.72 -5.27
C GLN A 15 -14.68 9.22 -4.89
N ILE A 16 -15.02 8.01 -5.33
CA ILE A 16 -16.21 7.32 -4.82
C ILE A 16 -16.05 7.01 -3.33
N LYS A 17 -17.17 6.88 -2.62
CA LYS A 17 -17.19 6.69 -1.16
C LYS A 17 -16.37 5.48 -0.70
N ALA A 18 -16.45 4.36 -1.43
CA ALA A 18 -15.69 3.15 -1.12
C ALA A 18 -14.17 3.37 -1.20
N MET A 19 -13.70 3.98 -2.29
CA MET A 19 -12.28 4.33 -2.47
C MET A 19 -11.78 5.28 -1.37
N LYS A 20 -12.58 6.29 -1.02
CA LYS A 20 -12.24 7.24 0.05
C LYS A 20 -12.05 6.55 1.41
N GLN A 21 -12.88 5.56 1.71
CA GLN A 21 -12.79 4.81 2.98
C GLN A 21 -11.51 3.98 3.05
N VAL A 22 -11.12 3.32 1.97
CA VAL A 22 -9.96 2.40 1.98
C VAL A 22 -8.63 3.11 1.71
N ALA A 23 -8.61 4.19 0.93
CA ALA A 23 -7.38 4.92 0.58
C ALA A 23 -7.02 6.04 1.58
N GLY A 24 -7.86 6.30 2.58
CA GLY A 24 -7.64 7.39 3.54
C GLY A 24 -6.35 7.25 4.35
N SER A 25 -6.05 6.05 4.86
CA SER A 25 -4.86 5.80 5.69
C SER A 25 -3.60 5.51 4.88
N ILE A 26 -3.74 5.03 3.64
CA ILE A 26 -2.61 4.53 2.84
C ILE A 26 -1.52 5.58 2.61
N LYS A 27 -1.91 6.85 2.42
CA LYS A 27 -0.97 7.95 2.19
C LYS A 27 -0.11 8.21 3.43
N GLY A 28 -0.72 8.20 4.61
CA GLY A 28 -0.02 8.41 5.87
C GLY A 28 0.94 7.27 6.18
N GLU A 29 0.48 6.02 6.01
CA GLU A 29 1.30 4.82 6.23
C GLU A 29 2.50 4.76 5.28
N LEU A 30 2.31 5.06 3.98
CA LEU A 30 3.40 5.08 3.01
C LEU A 30 4.38 6.26 3.21
N ALA A 31 3.91 7.38 3.75
CA ALA A 31 4.79 8.50 4.13
C ALA A 31 5.69 8.09 5.32
N GLN A 32 5.10 7.58 6.39
CA GLN A 32 5.83 7.08 7.56
C GLN A 32 6.80 5.94 7.18
N TYR A 33 6.36 5.02 6.32
CA TYR A 33 7.23 3.97 5.78
C TYR A 33 8.46 4.53 5.09
N ARG A 34 8.31 5.54 4.24
CA ARG A 34 9.43 6.13 3.50
C ARG A 34 10.41 6.84 4.43
N GLU A 35 9.91 7.59 5.40
CA GLU A 35 10.74 8.23 6.41
C GLU A 35 11.55 7.18 7.18
N MET A 36 10.87 6.16 7.73
CA MET A 36 11.52 5.12 8.52
C MET A 36 12.43 4.20 7.69
N ALA A 37 12.12 3.94 6.42
CA ALA A 37 12.97 3.14 5.55
C ALA A 37 14.32 3.81 5.29
N ALA A 38 14.36 5.14 5.22
CA ALA A 38 15.62 5.88 5.12
C ALA A 38 16.44 5.78 6.42
N PHE A 39 15.80 5.89 7.60
CA PHE A 39 16.50 5.73 8.89
C PHE A 39 16.99 4.30 9.14
N ALA A 40 16.19 3.30 8.76
CA ALA A 40 16.51 1.88 8.91
C ALA A 40 17.72 1.44 8.08
N GLN A 41 18.13 2.20 7.06
CA GLN A 41 19.38 1.92 6.33
C GLN A 41 20.64 2.15 7.16
N PHE A 42 20.54 2.91 8.26
CA PHE A 42 21.68 3.33 9.08
C PHE A 42 21.68 2.76 10.50
N GLY A 43 20.60 2.11 10.95
CA GLY A 43 20.45 1.58 12.32
C GLY A 43 20.35 0.05 12.35
N SER A 44 21.02 -0.58 13.30
CA SER A 44 21.04 -2.05 13.45
C SER A 44 19.92 -2.62 14.34
N ASP A 45 19.34 -1.80 15.22
CA ASP A 45 18.26 -2.22 16.11
C ASP A 45 17.00 -1.39 15.89
N LEU A 46 15.97 -2.06 15.38
CA LEU A 46 14.64 -1.50 15.21
C LEU A 46 13.70 -2.14 16.21
N ASP A 47 12.94 -1.32 16.93
CA ASP A 47 11.90 -1.81 17.82
C ASP A 47 10.78 -2.53 17.05
N ALA A 48 9.99 -3.34 17.75
CA ALA A 48 8.96 -4.17 17.12
C ALA A 48 7.90 -3.33 16.36
N ALA A 49 7.63 -2.09 16.80
CA ALA A 49 6.70 -1.20 16.12
C ALA A 49 7.27 -0.72 14.79
N THR A 50 8.53 -0.28 14.73
CA THR A 50 9.18 0.14 13.48
C THR A 50 9.31 -1.03 12.51
N GLN A 51 9.65 -2.23 13.00
CA GLN A 51 9.68 -3.42 12.15
C GLN A 51 8.33 -3.72 11.50
N ARG A 52 7.22 -3.61 12.26
CA ARG A 52 5.87 -3.79 11.71
C ARG A 52 5.52 -2.74 10.66
N LEU A 53 5.87 -1.48 10.91
CA LEU A 53 5.65 -0.39 9.96
C LEU A 53 6.41 -0.62 8.65
N LEU A 54 7.69 -1.01 8.71
CA LEU A 54 8.51 -1.31 7.52
C LEU A 54 7.98 -2.53 6.76
N ASN A 55 7.59 -3.56 7.49
CA ASN A 55 7.00 -4.77 6.92
C ASN A 55 5.69 -4.47 6.20
N ARG A 56 4.79 -3.68 6.79
CA ARG A 56 3.53 -3.33 6.13
C ARG A 56 3.77 -2.39 4.94
N GLY A 57 4.60 -1.37 5.11
CA GLY A 57 4.89 -0.39 4.06
C GLY A 57 5.54 -1.00 2.81
N SER A 58 6.42 -2.00 2.98
CA SER A 58 7.00 -2.74 1.85
C SER A 58 5.94 -3.53 1.08
N ARG A 59 4.99 -4.18 1.76
CA ARG A 59 3.88 -4.91 1.13
C ARG A 59 2.90 -3.98 0.42
N LEU A 60 2.54 -2.86 1.04
CA LEU A 60 1.70 -1.83 0.41
C LEU A 60 2.39 -1.23 -0.82
N THR A 61 3.71 -1.04 -0.78
CA THR A 61 4.48 -0.57 -1.93
C THR A 61 4.47 -1.58 -3.07
N GLU A 62 4.59 -2.88 -2.75
CA GLU A 62 4.50 -3.94 -3.75
C GLU A 62 3.10 -4.03 -4.37
N LEU A 63 2.06 -3.92 -3.54
CA LEU A 63 0.64 -3.96 -3.95
C LEU A 63 0.25 -2.84 -4.92
N LEU A 64 0.94 -1.70 -4.85
CA LEU A 64 0.69 -0.56 -5.74
C LEU A 64 1.45 -0.65 -7.08
N LYS A 65 2.24 -1.71 -7.29
CA LYS A 65 2.89 -1.95 -8.58
C LYS A 65 1.88 -2.57 -9.53
N GLN A 66 1.81 -2.01 -10.74
CA GLN A 66 0.89 -2.47 -11.76
C GLN A 66 1.63 -2.64 -13.09
N PRO A 67 1.43 -3.76 -13.81
CA PRO A 67 2.01 -3.94 -15.12
C PRO A 67 1.37 -2.99 -16.14
N GLN A 68 2.13 -2.66 -17.19
CA GLN A 68 1.64 -1.80 -18.26
C GLN A 68 0.46 -2.45 -18.99
N PHE A 69 -0.50 -1.62 -19.44
CA PHE A 69 -1.68 -2.05 -20.21
C PHE A 69 -2.67 -2.96 -19.46
N SER A 70 -2.59 -3.01 -18.13
CA SER A 70 -3.48 -3.84 -17.30
C SER A 70 -4.32 -3.01 -16.33
N PRO A 71 -5.21 -2.11 -16.79
CA PRO A 71 -6.02 -1.28 -15.91
C PRO A 71 -6.97 -2.14 -15.05
N LEU A 72 -7.04 -1.85 -13.75
CA LEU A 72 -7.99 -2.47 -12.83
C LEU A 72 -9.28 -1.66 -12.77
N LYS A 73 -10.42 -2.33 -12.64
CA LYS A 73 -11.70 -1.66 -12.37
C LYS A 73 -11.70 -1.05 -10.97
N THR A 74 -12.56 -0.07 -10.73
CA THR A 74 -12.60 0.65 -9.45
C THR A 74 -12.91 -0.28 -8.28
N GLU A 75 -13.84 -1.22 -8.45
CA GLU A 75 -14.22 -2.22 -7.45
C GLU A 75 -13.07 -3.18 -7.11
N GLU A 76 -12.28 -3.57 -8.11
CA GLU A 76 -11.09 -4.42 -7.95
C GLU A 76 -10.01 -3.67 -7.15
N GLN A 77 -9.74 -2.40 -7.52
CA GLN A 77 -8.81 -1.55 -6.79
C GLN A 77 -9.21 -1.38 -5.32
N VAL A 78 -10.51 -1.19 -5.04
CA VAL A 78 -11.02 -1.07 -3.67
C VAL A 78 -10.76 -2.36 -2.89
N ALA A 79 -11.05 -3.52 -3.46
CA ALA A 79 -10.83 -4.81 -2.80
C ALA A 79 -9.35 -5.05 -2.48
N VAL A 80 -8.47 -4.77 -3.45
CA VAL A 80 -7.02 -4.90 -3.31
C VAL A 80 -6.49 -3.97 -2.22
N ILE A 81 -6.83 -2.68 -2.27
CA ILE A 81 -6.39 -1.69 -1.27
C ILE A 81 -6.92 -2.05 0.13
N PHE A 82 -8.17 -2.48 0.23
CA PHE A 82 -8.76 -2.95 1.48
C PHE A 82 -7.95 -4.12 2.08
N ALA A 83 -7.55 -5.08 1.25
CA ALA A 83 -6.73 -6.20 1.70
C ALA A 83 -5.40 -5.74 2.30
N GLY A 84 -4.74 -4.80 1.61
CA GLY A 84 -3.48 -4.18 2.04
C GLY A 84 -3.57 -3.47 3.39
N VAL A 85 -4.49 -2.51 3.49
CA VAL A 85 -4.59 -1.60 4.64
C VAL A 85 -5.02 -2.32 5.92
N ASN A 86 -5.88 -3.35 5.82
CA ASN A 86 -6.34 -4.11 6.98
C ASN A 86 -5.36 -5.20 7.43
N GLY A 87 -4.18 -5.31 6.81
CA GLY A 87 -3.12 -6.23 7.26
C GLY A 87 -3.31 -7.68 6.83
N TYR A 88 -4.20 -7.98 5.88
CA TYR A 88 -4.38 -9.34 5.38
C TYR A 88 -3.12 -9.87 4.67
N LEU A 89 -2.24 -8.97 4.22
CA LEU A 89 -0.98 -9.31 3.57
C LEU A 89 0.20 -9.43 4.57
N ASP A 90 0.02 -9.11 5.86
CA ASP A 90 1.13 -9.00 6.81
C ASP A 90 1.91 -10.31 6.98
N LYS A 91 1.25 -11.46 6.81
CA LYS A 91 1.86 -12.79 6.91
C LYS A 91 2.54 -13.25 5.61
N LEU A 92 2.28 -12.59 4.49
CA LEU A 92 2.84 -12.97 3.19
C LEU A 92 4.25 -12.41 3.06
N PRO A 93 5.19 -13.13 2.43
CA PRO A 93 6.45 -12.55 2.00
C PRO A 93 6.19 -11.54 0.86
N VAL A 94 6.99 -10.49 0.77
CA VAL A 94 6.78 -9.37 -0.17
C VAL A 94 6.68 -9.85 -1.62
N ASN A 95 7.51 -10.82 -2.02
CA ASN A 95 7.50 -11.38 -3.37
C ASN A 95 6.23 -12.19 -3.74
N GLN A 96 5.34 -12.47 -2.79
CA GLN A 96 4.07 -13.15 -3.03
C GLN A 96 2.88 -12.18 -3.10
N VAL A 97 3.07 -10.90 -2.83
CA VAL A 97 1.98 -9.90 -2.83
C VAL A 97 1.29 -9.81 -4.18
N GLY A 98 2.03 -9.75 -5.28
CA GLY A 98 1.43 -9.71 -6.62
C GLY A 98 0.68 -11.00 -7.00
N LYS A 99 1.12 -12.15 -6.50
CA LYS A 99 0.38 -13.42 -6.69
C LYS A 99 -0.93 -13.43 -5.91
N PHE A 100 -0.91 -12.91 -4.68
CA PHE A 100 -2.10 -12.75 -3.86
C PHE A 100 -3.12 -11.82 -4.53
N GLU A 101 -2.67 -10.66 -5.04
CA GLU A 101 -3.53 -9.73 -5.77
C GLU A 101 -4.20 -10.41 -6.97
N HIS A 102 -3.43 -11.11 -7.81
CA HIS A 102 -3.98 -11.80 -8.96
C HIS A 102 -4.96 -12.91 -8.58
N GLY A 103 -4.65 -13.68 -7.53
CA GLY A 103 -5.57 -14.69 -6.98
C GLY A 103 -6.86 -14.07 -6.46
N LEU A 104 -6.78 -12.95 -5.73
CA LEU A 104 -7.93 -12.25 -5.18
C LEU A 104 -8.91 -11.78 -6.27
N LEU A 105 -8.39 -11.35 -7.43
CA LEU A 105 -9.19 -10.79 -8.53
C LEU A 105 -9.70 -11.83 -9.54
N SER A 106 -9.19 -13.07 -9.49
CA SER A 106 -9.57 -14.14 -10.43
C SER A 106 -10.64 -15.10 -9.89
N HIS A 107 -11.05 -14.91 -8.62
CA HIS A 107 -12.15 -15.64 -7.98
C HIS A 107 -13.48 -14.89 -8.11
#